data_AF-A0A0M9UDF0-F1
#
_entry.id   AF-A0A0M9UDF0-F1
#
_cell.length_a   1.000
_cell.length_b   1.000
_cell.length_c   1.000
_cell.angle_alpha   90.00
_cell.angle_beta   90.00
_cell.angle_gamma   90.00
#
_symmetry.space_group_name_H-M   'P 1'
#
loop_
_entity.id
_entity.type
_entity.pdbx_description
1 polymer ?
#
loop_
_entity_poly.entity_id
_entity_poly.type
_entity_poly.pdbx_seq_one_letter_code
_entity_poly.pdbx_strand_id
1 'polypeptide(L)'
;MTAVRTTTQQTGVLAEPARLLAVYSNPSEWTVRHENGCETRFITLLFACRAVHIPPPPHAPEVAFFAPHALPPLDTRFGNARLVQDAVAQGSI
;
A
#
# COMPACT_ATOMS: atom_id res chain seq x y z
N MET A 1 -6.31 1.16 -11.37
CA MET A 1 -7.13 0.87 -10.16
C MET A 1 -6.99 2.04 -9.20
N THR A 2 -8.03 2.46 -8.48
CA THR A 2 -7.99 3.62 -7.56
C THR A 2 -7.83 3.17 -6.12
N ALA A 3 -7.29 4.03 -5.22
CA ALA A 3 -7.09 3.69 -3.81
C ALA A 3 -8.37 3.12 -3.15
N VAL A 4 -9.51 3.80 -3.29
CA VAL A 4 -10.79 3.36 -2.73
C VAL A 4 -11.19 1.98 -3.24
N ARG A 5 -11.24 1.78 -4.56
CA ARG A 5 -11.68 0.51 -5.15
C ARG A 5 -10.74 -0.63 -4.77
N THR A 6 -9.42 -0.38 -4.79
CA THR A 6 -8.41 -1.39 -4.44
C THR A 6 -8.55 -1.84 -2.99
N THR A 7 -8.64 -0.89 -2.06
CA THR A 7 -8.81 -1.21 -0.63
C THR A 7 -10.06 -2.07 -0.42
N THR A 8 -11.22 -1.65 -0.95
CA THR A 8 -12.45 -2.43 -0.79
C THR A 8 -12.36 -3.82 -1.43
N GLN A 9 -11.73 -3.96 -2.59
CA GLN A 9 -11.62 -5.27 -3.25
C GLN A 9 -10.65 -6.22 -2.56
N GLN A 10 -9.56 -5.70 -1.99
CA GLN A 10 -8.53 -6.56 -1.39
C GLN A 10 -8.76 -6.84 0.09
N THR A 11 -9.43 -5.93 0.81
CA THR A 11 -9.60 -6.04 2.26
C THR A 11 -11.05 -6.02 2.72
N GLY A 12 -11.99 -5.68 1.83
CA GLY A 12 -13.39 -5.44 2.20
C GLY A 12 -13.61 -4.12 2.96
N VAL A 13 -12.55 -3.39 3.34
CA VAL A 13 -12.66 -2.11 4.04
C VAL A 13 -13.15 -1.04 3.07
N LEU A 14 -14.22 -0.33 3.46
CA LEU A 14 -14.62 0.89 2.78
C LEU A 14 -13.81 2.04 3.34
N ALA A 15 -13.06 2.72 2.47
CA ALA A 15 -12.14 3.78 2.86
C ALA A 15 -12.39 5.06 2.07
N GLU A 16 -12.21 6.20 2.71
CA GLU A 16 -12.24 7.53 2.10
C GLU A 16 -10.84 8.14 2.11
N PRO A 17 -10.30 8.59 0.96
CA PRO A 17 -9.00 9.27 0.94
C PRO A 17 -9.09 10.61 1.66
N ALA A 18 -8.23 10.82 2.65
CA ALA A 18 -8.15 12.06 3.39
C ALA A 18 -7.03 12.96 2.85
N ARG A 19 -5.90 12.37 2.44
CA ARG A 19 -4.71 13.10 2.00
C ARG A 19 -3.82 12.24 1.11
N LEU A 20 -3.21 12.83 0.08
CA LEU A 20 -2.09 12.24 -0.64
C LEU A 20 -0.80 12.46 0.17
N LEU A 21 -0.14 11.38 0.59
CA LEU A 21 1.07 11.42 1.40
C LEU A 21 2.34 11.50 0.55
N ALA A 22 2.38 10.75 -0.55
CA ALA A 22 3.57 10.66 -1.38
C ALA A 22 3.24 10.27 -2.82
N VAL A 23 4.11 10.71 -3.73
CA VAL A 23 4.16 10.28 -5.13
C VAL A 23 5.55 9.74 -5.38
N TYR A 24 5.63 8.50 -5.84
CA TYR A 24 6.88 7.86 -6.20
C TYR A 24 6.91 7.62 -7.70
N SER A 25 7.93 8.16 -8.36
CA SER A 25 8.03 8.12 -9.82
C SER A 25 9.48 8.08 -10.33
N ASN A 26 10.47 7.89 -9.46
CA ASN A 26 11.87 7.90 -9.86
C ASN A 26 12.18 6.66 -10.73
N PRO A 27 12.53 6.81 -12.02
CA PRO A 27 12.76 5.67 -12.90
C PRO A 27 13.91 4.74 -12.48
N SER A 28 14.87 5.23 -11.70
CA SER A 28 15.98 4.38 -11.22
C SER A 28 15.55 3.41 -10.11
N GLU A 29 14.42 3.66 -9.45
CA GLU A 29 13.98 2.93 -8.26
C GLU A 29 12.55 2.34 -8.43
N TRP A 30 11.69 2.96 -9.24
CA TRP A 30 10.31 2.53 -9.55
C TRP A 30 10.23 1.91 -10.96
N THR A 31 11.13 0.97 -11.24
CA THR A 31 11.18 0.19 -12.47
C THR A 31 11.34 -1.30 -12.16
N VAL A 32 10.54 -2.14 -12.80
CA VAL A 32 10.74 -3.60 -12.81
C VAL A 32 11.33 -4.00 -14.16
N ARG A 33 12.46 -4.71 -14.12
CA ARG A 33 13.06 -5.36 -15.30
C ARG A 33 12.65 -6.81 -15.33
N HIS A 34 12.08 -7.23 -16.45
CA HIS A 34 11.62 -8.60 -16.67
C HIS A 34 12.70 -9.39 -17.41
N GLU A 35 12.68 -10.72 -17.27
CA GLU A 35 13.68 -11.62 -17.91
C GLU A 35 13.69 -11.52 -19.44
N ASN A 36 12.56 -11.14 -20.04
CA ASN A 36 12.42 -10.91 -21.48
C ASN A 36 13.03 -9.57 -21.96
N GLY A 37 13.71 -8.83 -21.09
CA GLY A 37 14.33 -7.54 -21.40
C GLY A 37 13.37 -6.35 -21.40
N CYS A 38 12.07 -6.56 -21.13
CA CYS A 38 11.12 -5.47 -20.99
C CYS A 38 11.27 -4.74 -19.66
N GLU A 39 11.01 -3.44 -19.67
CA GLU A 39 10.93 -2.62 -18.45
C GLU A 39 9.49 -2.17 -18.21
N THR A 40 9.03 -2.27 -16.97
CA THR A 40 7.79 -1.64 -16.51
C THR A 40 8.13 -0.52 -15.54
N ARG A 41 7.78 0.71 -15.91
CA ARG A 41 7.91 1.88 -15.03
C ARG A 41 6.55 2.20 -14.46
N PHE A 42 6.50 2.50 -13.17
CA PHE A 42 5.24 2.74 -12.48
C PHE A 42 5.33 4.00 -11.62
N ILE A 43 4.18 4.66 -11.49
CA ILE A 43 3.99 5.75 -10.55
C ILE A 43 3.15 5.20 -9.41
N THR A 44 3.64 5.33 -8.18
CA THR A 44 2.90 4.92 -6.99
C THR A 44 2.40 6.15 -6.26
N LEU A 45 1.11 6.17 -5.96
CA LEU A 45 0.45 7.21 -5.16
C LEU A 45 0.04 6.59 -3.82
N LEU A 46 0.52 7.18 -2.73
CA LEU A 46 0.21 6.72 -1.37
C LEU A 46 -0.77 7.68 -0.71
N PHE A 47 -1.92 7.18 -0.27
CA PHE A 47 -2.96 7.97 0.37
C PHE A 47 -3.13 7.58 1.84
N ALA A 48 -3.25 8.57 2.71
CA ALA A 48 -3.86 8.38 4.02
C ALA A 48 -5.37 8.30 3.82
N CYS A 49 -5.97 7.22 4.31
CA CYS A 49 -7.40 6.99 4.19
C CYS A 49 -8.03 6.83 5.57
N ARG A 50 -9.26 7.31 5.71
CA ARG A 50 -10.11 7.02 6.87
C ARG A 50 -10.96 5.80 6.57
N ALA A 51 -10.97 4.82 7.46
CA ALA A 51 -11.91 3.69 7.38
C ALA A 51 -13.33 4.19 7.71
N VAL A 52 -14.25 4.01 6.76
CA VAL A 52 -15.69 4.32 6.91
C VAL A 52 -16.43 3.10 7.42
N HIS A 53 -16.06 1.92 6.91
CA HIS A 53 -16.61 0.65 7.35
C HIS A 53 -15.52 -0.42 7.33
N ILE A 54 -15.40 -1.16 8.43
CA ILE A 54 -14.50 -2.30 8.57
C ILE A 54 -15.38 -3.54 8.70
N PRO A 55 -15.32 -4.49 7.74
CA PRO A 55 -16.06 -5.73 7.86
C PRO A 55 -15.54 -6.55 9.05
N PRO A 56 -16.35 -7.46 9.61
CA PRO A 56 -15.86 -8.39 10.62
C PRO A 56 -14.68 -9.20 10.05
N PRO A 57 -13.69 -9.55 10.88
CA PRO A 57 -12.52 -10.27 10.41
C PRO A 57 -12.95 -11.61 9.79
N PRO A 58 -12.44 -11.97 8.61
CA PRO A 58 -12.69 -13.28 8.03
C PRO A 58 -12.18 -14.38 8.95
N HIS A 59 -12.76 -15.57 8.86
CA HIS A 59 -12.29 -16.75 9.60
C HIS A 59 -10.84 -17.14 9.25
N ALA A 60 -10.29 -16.66 8.13
CA ALA A 60 -8.90 -16.82 7.71
C ALA A 60 -8.15 -15.47 7.76
N PRO A 61 -6.95 -15.39 8.34
CA PRO A 61 -6.28 -14.12 8.70
C PRO A 61 -5.54 -13.41 7.56
N GLU A 62 -5.98 -13.53 6.31
CA GLU A 62 -5.25 -12.95 5.15
C GLU A 62 -5.19 -11.41 5.19
N VAL A 63 -6.04 -10.78 6.00
CA VAL A 63 -6.10 -9.32 6.19
C VAL A 63 -6.17 -9.00 7.68
N ALA A 64 -5.26 -8.15 8.16
CA ALA A 64 -5.21 -7.71 9.54
C ALA A 64 -4.65 -6.29 9.67
N PHE A 65 -4.96 -5.63 10.79
CA PHE A 65 -4.29 -4.41 11.22
C PHE A 65 -3.08 -4.75 12.08
N PHE A 66 -1.98 -4.04 11.86
CA PHE A 66 -0.72 -4.25 12.59
C PHE A 66 -0.29 -2.94 13.24
N ALA A 67 0.23 -3.03 14.46
CA ALA A 67 0.88 -1.89 15.08
C ALA A 67 2.18 -1.54 14.30
N PRO A 68 2.59 -0.26 14.23
CA PRO A 68 3.78 0.14 13.48
C PRO A 68 5.08 -0.56 13.88
N HIS A 69 5.18 -1.05 15.12
CA HIS A 69 6.34 -1.78 15.65
C HIS A 69 6.18 -3.31 15.58
N ALA A 70 5.06 -3.81 15.05
CA ALA A 70 4.72 -5.23 14.95
C ALA A 70 4.30 -5.60 13.52
N LEU A 71 4.94 -4.98 12.53
CA LEU A 71 4.68 -5.24 11.12
C LEU A 71 5.11 -6.66 10.74
N PRO A 72 4.35 -7.36 9.89
CA PRO A 72 4.78 -8.64 9.34
C PRO A 72 5.98 -8.44 8.40
N PRO A 73 6.66 -9.52 7.99
CA PRO A 73 7.66 -9.44 6.92
C PRO A 73 7.07 -8.75 5.69
N LEU A 74 7.68 -7.63 5.28
CA LEU A 74 7.21 -6.85 4.15
C LEU A 74 7.92 -7.31 2.88
N ASP A 75 7.13 -7.56 1.83
CA ASP A 75 7.68 -7.74 0.49
C ASP A 75 8.37 -6.43 0.04
N THR A 76 9.54 -6.56 -0.57
CA THR A 76 10.29 -5.43 -1.13
C THR A 76 9.92 -5.15 -2.59
N ARG A 77 9.17 -6.06 -3.23
CA ARG A 77 8.63 -5.84 -4.59
C ARG A 77 7.84 -4.54 -4.65
N PHE A 78 8.01 -3.84 -5.77
CA PHE A 78 7.36 -2.56 -6.06
C PHE A 78 7.57 -1.47 -4.98
N GLY A 79 8.60 -1.63 -4.13
CA GLY A 79 8.91 -0.68 -3.07
C GLY A 79 7.96 -0.74 -1.86
N ASN A 80 7.15 -1.79 -1.70
CA ASN A 80 6.11 -1.85 -0.65
C ASN A 80 6.66 -1.60 0.76
N ALA A 81 7.77 -2.23 1.12
CA ALA A 81 8.44 -1.99 2.41
C ALA A 81 8.77 -0.50 2.63
N ARG A 82 9.20 0.21 1.57
CA ARG A 82 9.51 1.64 1.64
C ARG A 82 8.27 2.49 1.84
N LEU A 83 7.18 2.18 1.12
CA LEU A 83 5.90 2.89 1.26
C LEU A 83 5.38 2.84 2.71
N VAL A 84 5.44 1.66 3.33
CA VAL A 84 5.01 1.44 4.72
C VAL A 84 5.89 2.23 5.69
N GLN A 85 7.21 2.16 5.53
CA GLN A 85 8.15 2.91 6.36
C GLN A 85 7.92 4.43 6.30
N ASP A 86 7.74 4.97 5.10
CA ASP A 86 7.49 6.40 4.91
C ASP A 86 6.15 6.82 5.53
N ALA A 87 5.12 5.97 5.46
CA ALA A 87 3.82 6.22 6.10
C ALA A 87 3.90 6.24 7.63
N VAL A 88 4.63 5.28 8.22
CA VAL A 88 4.88 5.21 9.68
C VAL A 88 5.66 6.45 10.14
N ALA A 89 6.70 6.85 9.41
CA ALA A 89 7.53 8.01 9.77
C ALA A 89 6.74 9.33 9.78
N GLN A 90 5.67 9.43 8.98
CA GLN A 90 4.77 10.59 8.95
C GLN A 90 3.63 10.52 9.97
N GLY A 91 3.59 9.49 10.83
CA GLY A 91 2.53 9.32 11.84
C GLY A 91 1.13 9.16 11.23
N SER A 92 1.04 8.66 10.00
CA SER A 92 -0.23 8.50 9.28
C SER A 92 -0.87 7.11 9.45
N ILE A 93 -0.23 6.21 10.21
CA ILE A 93 -0.67 4.87 10.64
C ILE A 93 -0.06 4.51 12.00
#